data_AF-A0AAN8WND4-F1
#
_entry.id   AF-A0AAN8WND4-F1
#
_cell.length_a   1.000
_cell.length_b   1.000
_cell.length_c   1.000
_cell.angle_alpha   90.00
_cell.angle_beta   90.00
_cell.angle_gamma   90.00
#
_symmetry.space_group_name_H-M   'P 1'
#
loop_
_entity.id
_entity.type
_entity.pdbx_description
1 polymer ?
#
loop_
_entity_poly.entity_id
_entity_poly.type
_entity_poly.pdbx_seq_one_letter_code
_entity_poly.pdbx_strand_id
1 'polypeptide(L)' 'FTLDITATAQPLCPLMSPKNTFTWTPDHDKGFRHVKETLMSSSVLVPFDPALTAVLQMDASHLHGISYTLLQEPG' A
#
# COMPACT_ATOMS: atom_id res chain seq x y z
N PHE A 1 2.52 8.77 -5.90
CA PHE A 1 3.00 7.63 -5.09
C PHE A 1 4.48 7.81 -4.81
N THR A 2 4.87 7.69 -3.54
CA THR A 2 6.14 8.17 -3.00
C THR A 2 7.33 7.32 -3.49
N LEU A 3 8.43 7.96 -3.89
CA LEU A 3 9.68 7.31 -4.32
C LEU A 3 10.21 6.31 -3.28
N ASP A 4 9.91 6.58 -2.01
CA ASP A 4 10.28 5.81 -0.83
C ASP A 4 9.64 4.40 -0.81
N ILE A 5 8.40 4.26 -1.28
CA ILE A 5 7.72 2.95 -1.36
C ILE A 5 8.40 2.06 -2.40
N THR A 6 8.81 2.64 -3.54
CA THR A 6 9.48 1.90 -4.61
C THR A 6 10.83 1.35 -4.16
N ALA A 7 11.61 2.13 -3.41
CA ALA A 7 12.90 1.71 -2.87
C ALA A 7 12.73 0.59 -1.83
N THR A 8 11.74 0.71 -0.97
CA THR A 8 11.54 -0.19 0.17
C THR A 8 10.89 -1.52 -0.23
N ALA A 9 10.13 -1.52 -1.32
CA ALA A 9 9.57 -2.74 -1.91
C ALA A 9 10.57 -3.52 -2.78
N GLN A 10 11.77 -3.01 -3.08
CA GLN A 10 12.76 -3.69 -3.94
C GLN A 10 13.04 -5.15 -3.57
N PRO A 11 13.19 -5.53 -2.28
CA PRO A 11 13.42 -6.92 -1.89
C PRO A 11 12.22 -7.84 -2.20
N LEU A 12 11.03 -7.29 -2.35
CA LEU A 12 9.80 -8.04 -2.62
C LEU A 12 9.59 -8.30 -4.11
N CYS A 13 10.13 -7.44 -4.99
CA CYS A 13 9.94 -7.56 -6.44
C CYS A 13 10.37 -8.94 -7.01
N PRO A 14 11.51 -9.54 -6.61
CA PRO A 14 11.91 -10.86 -7.09
C PRO A 14 10.94 -11.99 -6.73
N LEU A 15 10.16 -11.87 -5.64
CA LEU A 15 9.19 -12.89 -5.20
C LEU A 15 8.00 -13.03 -6.16
N MET A 16 7.75 -12.02 -6.99
CA MET A 16 6.67 -12.03 -8.00
C MET A 16 7.07 -12.72 -9.31
N SER A 17 8.34 -13.09 -9.46
CA SER A 17 8.85 -13.73 -10.68
C SER A 17 8.60 -15.24 -10.63
N PRO A 18 7.97 -15.85 -11.66
CA PRO A 18 7.82 -17.30 -11.73
C PRO A 18 9.14 -18.04 -11.93
N LYS A 19 10.23 -17.33 -12.24
CA LYS A 19 11.59 -17.90 -12.39
C LYS A 19 12.28 -18.13 -11.04
N ASN A 20 11.79 -17.51 -9.97
CA ASN A 20 12.36 -17.61 -8.63
C ASN A 20 11.48 -18.51 -7.77
N THR A 21 12.10 -19.34 -6.93
CA THR A 21 11.36 -20.03 -5.87
C THR A 21 10.89 -19.00 -4.86
N PHE A 22 9.59 -19.01 -4.54
CA PHE A 22 9.07 -18.17 -3.47
C PHE A 22 9.62 -18.65 -2.12
N THR A 23 10.59 -17.93 -1.58
CA THR A 23 11.14 -18.17 -0.24
C THR A 23 11.06 -16.88 0.55
N TRP A 24 10.23 -16.87 1.60
CA TRP A 24 10.12 -15.73 2.49
C TRP A 24 11.25 -15.75 3.52
N THR A 25 12.02 -14.67 3.60
CA THR A 25 13.20 -14.56 4.47
C THR A 25 12.97 -13.40 5.44
N PRO A 26 13.81 -13.26 6.50
CA PRO A 26 13.72 -12.13 7.41
C PRO A 26 13.86 -10.76 6.72
N ASP A 27 14.62 -10.67 5.63
CA ASP A 27 14.75 -9.43 4.85
C ASP A 27 13.45 -9.04 4.15
N HIS A 28 12.69 -10.03 3.66
CA HIS A 28 11.36 -9.79 3.08
C HIS A 28 10.37 -9.33 4.14
N ASP A 29 10.41 -9.90 5.35
CA ASP A 29 9.58 -9.45 6.47
C ASP A 29 9.86 -7.98 6.83
N LYS A 30 11.15 -7.62 6.91
CA LYS A 30 11.58 -6.24 7.17
C LYS A 30 11.11 -5.29 6.05
N GLY A 31 11.30 -5.66 4.79
CA GLY A 31 10.84 -4.87 3.64
C GLY A 31 9.34 -4.67 3.64
N PHE A 32 8.56 -5.73 3.86
CA PHE A 32 7.11 -5.65 3.90
C PHE A 32 6.58 -4.82 5.09
N ARG A 33 7.21 -4.95 6.27
CA ARG A 33 6.88 -4.09 7.43
C ARG A 33 7.11 -2.62 7.10
N HIS A 34 8.26 -2.30 6.50
CA HIS A 34 8.59 -0.93 6.19
C HIS A 34 7.66 -0.33 5.12
N VAL A 35 7.27 -1.09 4.09
CA VAL A 35 6.25 -0.65 3.11
C VAL A 35 4.94 -0.28 3.82
N LYS A 36 4.49 -1.08 4.79
CA LYS A 36 3.29 -0.76 5.58
C LYS A 36 3.47 0.53 6.39
N GLU A 37 4.62 0.70 7.03
CA GLU A 37 4.94 1.92 7.80
C GLU A 37 4.93 3.17 6.90
N THR A 38 5.54 3.10 5.71
CA THR A 38 5.54 4.21 4.74
C THR A 38 4.12 4.56 4.27
N LEU A 39 3.28 3.55 4.02
CA LEU A 39 1.86 3.74 3.66
C LEU A 39 1.04 4.35 4.81
N MET A 40 1.43 4.10 6.06
CA MET A 40 0.79 4.67 7.24
C MET A 40 1.38 6.02 7.66
N SER A 41 2.35 6.55 6.90
CA SER A 41 2.97 7.85 7.20
C SER A 41 2.00 9.01 7.01
N SER A 42 2.26 10.13 7.70
CA SER A 42 1.44 11.35 7.64
C SER A 42 1.39 12.02 6.26
N SER A 43 2.29 11.63 5.35
CA SER A 43 2.29 12.09 3.96
C SER A 43 1.26 11.36 3.08
N VAL A 44 0.82 10.19 3.53
CA VAL A 44 -0.10 9.31 2.79
C VAL A 44 -1.47 9.28 3.49
N LEU A 45 -1.49 9.19 4.83
CA LEU A 45 -2.69 9.32 5.64
C LEU A 45 -2.72 10.70 6.30
N VAL A 46 -3.57 11.57 5.77
CA VAL A 46 -3.76 12.93 6.30
C VAL A 46 -5.00 13.00 7.20
N PRO A 47 -5.06 13.92 8.17
CA PRO A 47 -6.29 14.22 8.89
C PRO A 47 -7.41 14.62 7.92
N PHE A 48 -8.63 14.16 8.19
CA PHE A 48 -9.78 14.46 7.34
C PHE A 48 -10.16 15.94 7.41
N ASP A 49 -10.31 16.59 6.25
CA ASP A 49 -10.78 17.97 6.12
C ASP A 49 -12.23 18.03 5.60
N PRO A 50 -13.22 18.44 6.41
CA PRO A 50 -14.61 18.54 5.98
C PRO A 50 -14.88 19.51 4.82
N ALA A 51 -13.93 20.41 4.49
CA ALA A 51 -14.07 21.36 3.39
C ALA A 51 -13.69 20.76 2.02
N LEU A 52 -12.97 19.63 2.00
CA LEU A 52 -12.53 18.99 0.76
C LEU A 52 -13.53 17.93 0.29
N THR A 53 -13.64 17.75 -1.03
CA THR A 53 -14.48 16.71 -1.63
C THR A 53 -13.98 15.33 -1.23
N ALA A 54 -14.86 14.53 -0.60
CA ALA A 54 -14.60 13.14 -0.27
C ALA A 54 -14.95 12.21 -1.43
N VAL A 55 -14.05 11.28 -1.75
CA VAL A 55 -14.24 10.24 -2.77
C VAL A 55 -14.08 8.87 -2.11
N LEU A 56 -15.12 8.04 -2.17
CA LEU A 56 -15.06 6.65 -1.71
C LEU A 56 -14.81 5.74 -2.89
N GLN A 57 -13.66 5.06 -2.89
CA GLN A 57 -13.37 3.97 -3.81
C GLN A 57 -13.67 2.64 -3.13
N MET A 58 -14.44 1.77 -3.77
CA MET A 58 -14.80 0.45 -3.24
C MET A 58 -14.50 -0.61 -4.29
N ASP A 59 -13.93 -1.73 -3.84
CA ASP A 59 -13.76 -2.92 -4.65
C ASP A 59 -14.25 -4.14 -3.87
N ALA A 60 -15.00 -5.01 -4.54
CA ALA A 60 -15.62 -6.19 -3.96
C ALA A 60 -15.23 -7.44 -4.75
N SER A 61 -14.56 -8.36 -4.08
CA SER A 61 -14.29 -9.70 -4.58
C SER A 61 -15.59 -10.51 -4.60
N HIS A 62 -15.81 -11.23 -5.70
CA HIS A 62 -16.99 -12.07 -5.92
C HIS A 62 -17.21 -13.13 -4.83
N LEU A 63 -16.15 -13.58 -4.16
CA LEU A 63 -16.24 -14.65 -3.17
C LEU A 63 -16.58 -14.09 -1.78
N HIS A 64 -15.65 -13.40 -1.11
CA HIS A 64 -15.83 -13.06 0.31
C HIS A 64 -15.07 -11.81 0.79
N GLY A 65 -14.76 -10.86 -0.10
CA GLY A 65 -13.97 -9.68 0.26
C GLY A 65 -14.60 -8.38 -0.19
N ILE A 66 -14.74 -7.41 0.72
CA ILE A 66 -15.05 -6.02 0.37
C ILE A 66 -13.91 -5.17 0.89
N SER A 67 -13.45 -4.24 0.07
CA SER A 67 -12.41 -3.27 0.42
C SER A 67 -12.87 -1.88 0.01
N TYR A 68 -12.39 -0.87 0.74
CA TYR A 68 -12.66 0.51 0.40
C TYR A 68 -11.48 1.41 0.82
N THR A 69 -11.34 2.52 0.10
CA THR A 69 -10.38 3.58 0.36
C THR A 69 -11.12 4.91 0.34
N LEU A 70 -11.02 5.68 1.42
CA LEU A 70 -11.51 7.05 1.49
C LEU A 70 -10.40 8.00 1.06
N LEU A 71 -10.67 8.81 0.04
CA LEU A 71 -9.76 9.80 -0.51
C LEU A 71 -10.37 11.20 -0.37
N GLN A 72 -9.52 12.21 -0.31
CA GLN A 72 -9.92 13.61 -0.45
C GLN A 72 -9.20 14.22 -1.64
N GLU A 73 -9.94 14.92 -2.49
CA GLU A 73 -9.34 15.62 -3.62
C GLU A 73 -8.51 16.81 -3.09
N PRO A 74 -7.26 16.99 -3.56
CA PRO A 74 -6.49 18.18 -3.24
C PRO A 74 -7.24 19.42 -3.76
N GLY A 75 -7.42 20.41 -2.89
CA GLY A 75 -7.92 21.74 -3.27
C GLY A 75 -6.90 22.54 -4.08
#